data_AF-A0AAQ3WVK3-F1
#
_entry.id   AF-A0AAQ3WVK3-F1
#
_cell.length_a   1.000
_cell.length_b   1.000
_cell.length_c   1.000
_cell.angle_alpha   90.00
_cell.angle_beta   90.00
_cell.angle_gamma   90.00
#
_symmetry.space_group_name_H-M   'P 1'
#
loop_
_entity.id
_entity.type
_entity.pdbx_description
1 polymer ?
#
loop_
_entity_poly.entity_id
_entity_poly.type
_entity_poly.pdbx_seq_one_letter_code
_entity_poly.pdbx_strand_id
1 'polypeptide(L)'
;MAKNGAHSREWQTIIEDFLKQAFKVARGLVTPCPCLDSWMMDMLNDLAMGFEFDPEENNQPPPEVQEFYRLLEAGDEKLREHTKNTVLDTVSRLMAIKSKHNISNSCFNDITELVSEVIPSDHKLPKNLYFAKKMMAGLGMKYEKIDVCPSNCMLFWRENDKLGTCRHCGKSRYIQVKNEAGENVDTTVPAKQLRYMHIIPRLKRLFLSMKIAKSMRWHEERRRGSQSEDVMVHPADGDAWKALDEFDPEFARDPRSVQLGLAVDGFTPFSTSSSPYS
;
A
#
# COMPACT_ATOMS: atom_id res chain seq x y z
N MET A 1 -30.59 -1.02 -20.59
CA MET A 1 -30.38 -2.48 -20.42
C MET A 1 -28.95 -2.69 -19.93
N ALA A 2 -28.75 -2.69 -18.61
CA ALA A 2 -27.47 -2.97 -17.98
C ALA A 2 -27.44 -4.46 -17.63
N LYS A 3 -26.43 -5.20 -18.10
CA LYS A 3 -26.20 -6.58 -17.66
C LYS A 3 -24.75 -6.74 -17.20
N ASN A 4 -24.64 -6.93 -15.89
CA ASN A 4 -23.73 -7.85 -15.20
C ASN A 4 -22.27 -7.41 -15.05
N GLY A 5 -22.03 -6.51 -14.11
CA GLY A 5 -20.74 -6.43 -13.41
C GLY A 5 -20.57 -7.60 -12.45
N ALA A 6 -19.37 -8.21 -12.46
CA ALA A 6 -18.60 -8.90 -11.41
C ALA A 6 -19.28 -9.71 -10.27
N HIS A 7 -20.58 -10.00 -10.32
CA HIS A 7 -21.33 -10.71 -9.29
C HIS A 7 -22.28 -11.78 -9.89
N SER A 8 -21.95 -12.36 -11.04
CA SER A 8 -22.69 -13.54 -11.51
C SER A 8 -22.30 -14.77 -10.67
N ARG A 9 -23.28 -15.64 -10.40
CA ARG A 9 -23.04 -16.91 -9.65
C ARG A 9 -21.96 -17.77 -10.31
N GLU A 10 -21.73 -17.59 -11.61
CA GLU A 10 -20.66 -18.24 -12.38
C GLU A 10 -19.27 -17.89 -11.82
N TRP A 11 -19.04 -16.63 -11.41
CA TRP A 11 -17.76 -16.23 -10.81
C TRP A 11 -17.51 -16.86 -9.44
N GLN A 12 -18.56 -17.04 -8.64
CA GLN A 12 -18.44 -17.77 -7.36
C GLN A 12 -18.12 -19.25 -7.58
N THR A 13 -18.75 -19.87 -8.58
CA THR A 13 -18.47 -21.27 -8.95
C THR A 13 -17.04 -21.44 -9.48
N ILE A 14 -16.55 -20.52 -10.32
CA ILE A 14 -15.18 -20.52 -10.84
C ILE A 14 -14.16 -20.37 -9.70
N ILE A 15 -14.41 -19.47 -8.76
CA ILE A 15 -13.53 -19.27 -7.59
C ILE A 15 -13.55 -20.51 -6.69
N GLU A 16 -14.71 -21.12 -6.43
CA GLU A 16 -14.81 -22.33 -5.61
C GLU A 16 -14.13 -23.54 -6.25
N ASP A 17 -14.23 -23.71 -7.58
CA ASP A 17 -13.55 -24.78 -8.31
C ASP A 17 -12.03 -24.53 -8.37
N PHE A 18 -11.60 -23.29 -8.59
CA PHE A 18 -10.19 -22.88 -8.51
C PHE A 18 -9.59 -23.19 -7.14
N LEU A 19 -10.28 -22.83 -6.05
CA LEU A 19 -9.82 -23.10 -4.68
C LEU A 19 -9.78 -24.61 -4.40
N LYS A 20 -10.78 -25.39 -4.82
CA LYS A 20 -10.77 -26.85 -4.66
C LYS A 20 -9.63 -27.53 -5.41
N GLN A 21 -9.23 -26.97 -6.56
CA GLN A 21 -8.17 -27.51 -7.40
C GLN A 21 -6.77 -27.11 -6.89
N ALA A 22 -6.58 -25.84 -6.51
CA ALA A 22 -5.33 -25.32 -5.97
C ALA A 22 -4.92 -25.99 -4.64
N PHE A 23 -5.88 -26.37 -3.79
CA PHE A 23 -5.59 -26.99 -2.48
C PHE A 23 -5.60 -28.53 -2.50
N LYS A 24 -5.83 -29.19 -3.64
CA LYS A 24 -5.82 -30.67 -3.74
C LYS A 24 -4.41 -31.27 -3.86
N VAL A 25 -3.38 -30.46 -4.16
CA VAL A 25 -2.03 -30.93 -4.54
C VAL A 25 -0.91 -30.31 -3.68
N ALA A 26 -1.20 -29.83 -2.47
CA ALA A 26 -0.16 -29.30 -1.58
C ALA A 26 0.43 -30.39 -0.66
N ARG A 27 1.34 -31.22 -1.19
CA ARG A 27 2.37 -31.92 -0.39
C ARG A 27 3.72 -31.80 -1.07
N GLY A 28 4.34 -30.63 -0.95
CA GLY A 28 5.75 -30.40 -1.28
C GLY A 28 6.54 -30.09 -0.02
N LEU A 29 7.64 -30.81 0.21
CA LEU A 29 8.61 -30.51 1.26
C LEU A 29 9.37 -29.23 0.91
N VAL A 30 9.36 -28.26 1.82
CA VAL A 30 10.14 -27.02 1.72
C VAL A 30 11.60 -27.35 2.03
N THR A 31 12.50 -27.14 1.06
CA THR A 31 13.95 -27.12 1.31
C THR A 31 14.46 -25.67 1.24
N PRO A 32 15.39 -25.25 2.13
CA PRO A 32 15.94 -23.89 2.09
C PRO A 32 16.88 -23.66 0.89
N CYS A 33 16.77 -22.50 0.22
CA CYS A 33 17.63 -22.13 -0.91
C CYS A 33 19.06 -21.76 -0.48
N PRO A 34 20.12 -22.34 -1.09
CA PRO A 34 21.54 -22.00 -0.83
C PRO A 34 22.02 -20.69 -1.48
N CYS A 35 21.13 -19.85 -1.99
CA CYS A 35 21.44 -18.80 -2.97
C CYS A 35 21.82 -17.42 -2.40
N LEU A 36 22.08 -17.28 -1.09
CA LEU A 36 22.24 -15.96 -0.47
C LEU A 36 23.59 -15.26 -0.75
N ASP A 37 24.61 -15.97 -1.24
CA ASP A 37 25.98 -15.44 -1.30
C ASP A 37 26.52 -15.07 -2.71
N SER A 38 25.83 -15.40 -3.82
CA SER A 38 26.32 -15.04 -5.18
C SER A 38 25.79 -13.71 -5.73
N TRP A 39 24.80 -13.09 -5.06
CA TRP A 39 24.02 -11.98 -5.59
C TRP A 39 24.83 -10.67 -5.77
N MET A 40 25.92 -10.49 -5.04
CA MET A 40 26.71 -9.25 -5.10
C MET A 40 27.65 -9.18 -6.31
N MET A 41 28.14 -10.33 -6.79
CA MET A 41 29.05 -10.39 -7.94
C MET A 41 28.30 -10.31 -9.27
N ASP A 42 27.11 -10.90 -9.36
CA ASP A 42 26.25 -10.77 -10.54
C ASP A 42 25.72 -9.32 -10.69
N MET A 43 25.45 -8.63 -9.57
CA MET A 43 25.04 -7.22 -9.57
C MET A 43 26.13 -6.26 -10.07
N LEU A 44 27.42 -6.61 -9.91
CA LEU A 44 28.55 -5.82 -10.40
C LEU A 44 28.82 -6.05 -11.89
N ASN A 45 28.61 -7.28 -12.39
CA ASN A 45 28.71 -7.59 -13.82
C ASN A 45 27.56 -6.96 -14.63
N ASP A 46 26.36 -6.91 -14.08
CA ASP A 46 25.19 -6.30 -14.75
C ASP A 46 25.25 -4.76 -14.80
N LEU A 47 26.06 -4.11 -13.93
CA LEU A 47 26.38 -2.69 -14.04
C LEU A 47 27.38 -2.38 -15.17
N ALA A 48 28.17 -3.38 -15.61
CA ALA A 48 29.14 -3.23 -16.69
C ALA A 48 28.53 -3.40 -18.09
N MET A 49 27.37 -4.06 -18.19
CA MET A 49 26.61 -4.22 -19.44
C MET A 49 25.61 -3.06 -19.59
N GLY A 50 26.10 -1.95 -20.13
CA GLY A 50 25.31 -0.77 -20.44
C GLY A 50 24.14 -1.11 -21.37
N PHE A 51 22.92 -0.85 -20.91
CA PHE A 51 21.77 -0.70 -21.81
C PHE A 51 21.97 0.58 -22.62
N GLU A 52 22.10 0.43 -23.94
CA GLU A 52 22.05 1.56 -24.88
C GLU A 52 20.67 2.24 -24.72
N PHE A 53 20.69 3.47 -24.19
CA PHE A 53 19.52 4.33 -24.05
C PHE A 53 19.39 5.13 -25.35
N ASP A 54 18.35 4.85 -26.14
CA ASP A 54 18.02 5.64 -27.33
C ASP A 54 17.49 7.03 -26.90
N PRO A 55 18.19 8.15 -27.17
CA PRO A 55 17.89 9.45 -26.56
C PRO A 55 16.72 10.22 -27.21
N GLU A 56 16.10 9.73 -28.30
CA GLU A 56 15.27 10.57 -29.17
C GLU A 56 13.75 10.55 -28.94
N GLU A 57 13.21 9.74 -28.01
CA GLU A 57 11.82 9.94 -27.58
C GLU A 57 11.76 11.00 -26.47
N ASN A 58 10.98 12.06 -26.69
CA ASN A 58 10.65 13.10 -25.72
C ASN A 58 9.84 12.51 -24.54
N ASN A 59 10.54 11.73 -23.71
CA ASN A 59 10.04 10.92 -22.60
C ASN A 59 9.84 11.78 -21.35
N GLN A 60 9.04 12.85 -21.46
CA GLN A 60 8.59 13.53 -20.25
C GLN A 60 7.67 12.57 -19.48
N PRO A 61 7.98 12.26 -18.21
CA PRO A 61 7.15 11.34 -17.44
C PRO A 61 5.73 11.92 -17.30
N PRO A 62 4.70 11.07 -17.08
CA PRO A 62 3.33 11.56 -16.92
C PRO A 62 3.22 12.65 -15.84
N PRO A 63 2.28 13.61 -15.93
CA PRO A 63 2.18 14.71 -14.97
C PRO A 63 2.08 14.26 -13.50
N GLU A 64 1.42 13.12 -13.25
CA GLU A 64 1.33 12.48 -11.93
C GLU A 64 2.71 12.08 -11.38
N VAL A 65 3.60 11.60 -12.25
CA VAL A 65 4.97 11.16 -11.92
C VAL A 65 5.89 12.37 -11.76
N GLN A 66 5.75 13.40 -12.59
CA GLN A 66 6.47 14.67 -12.44
C GLN A 66 6.19 15.33 -11.10
N GLU A 67 4.92 15.39 -10.69
CA GLU A 67 4.53 15.94 -9.39
C GLU A 67 5.11 15.12 -8.24
N PHE A 68 5.15 13.78 -8.37
CA PHE A 68 5.78 12.94 -7.37
C PHE A 68 7.30 13.17 -7.26
N TYR A 69 8.03 13.27 -8.37
CA TYR A 69 9.46 13.58 -8.35
C TYR A 69 9.73 14.95 -7.74
N ARG A 70 8.93 15.97 -8.09
CA ARG A 70 9.01 17.29 -7.44
C ARG A 70 8.83 17.21 -5.92
N LEU A 71 7.91 16.38 -5.46
CA LEU A 71 7.66 16.17 -4.02
C LEU A 71 8.80 15.39 -3.34
N LEU A 72 9.45 14.46 -4.03
CA LEU A 72 10.65 13.78 -3.54
C LEU A 72 11.83 14.74 -3.43
N GLU A 73 12.09 15.54 -4.46
CA GLU A 73 13.15 16.57 -4.43
C GLU A 73 12.93 17.58 -3.30
N ALA A 74 11.68 18.04 -3.11
CA ALA A 74 11.32 18.89 -1.98
C ALA A 74 11.47 18.16 -0.62
N GLY A 75 11.31 16.83 -0.61
CA GLY A 75 11.50 15.99 0.57
C GLY A 75 12.97 15.73 0.92
N ASP A 76 13.84 15.67 -0.09
CA ASP A 76 15.29 15.50 0.02
C ASP A 76 16.02 16.83 0.29
N GLU A 77 15.28 17.94 0.26
CA GLU A 77 15.78 19.23 0.68
C GLU A 77 16.28 19.16 2.13
N LYS A 78 17.55 19.54 2.33
CA LYS A 78 18.14 19.57 3.66
C LYS A 78 17.41 20.57 4.54
N LEU A 79 17.26 20.24 5.83
CA LEU A 79 16.72 21.18 6.82
C LEU A 79 17.51 22.49 6.86
N ARG A 80 18.82 22.38 6.59
CA ARG A 80 19.84 23.41 6.42
C ARG A 80 21.02 22.85 5.61
N GLU A 81 21.75 23.69 4.90
CA GLU A 81 22.91 23.33 4.05
C GLU A 81 23.92 22.36 4.71
N HIS A 82 24.23 22.55 6.00
CA HIS A 82 25.19 21.74 6.77
C HIS A 82 24.57 20.66 7.66
N THR A 83 23.26 20.42 7.59
CA THR A 83 22.62 19.33 8.35
C THR A 83 22.57 18.03 7.56
N LYS A 84 22.64 16.90 8.27
CA LYS A 84 22.45 15.56 7.70
C LYS A 84 20.98 15.25 7.43
N ASN A 85 20.08 15.84 8.20
CA ASN A 85 18.65 15.56 8.15
C ASN A 85 17.95 16.40 7.08
N THR A 86 17.08 15.76 6.32
CA THR A 86 16.18 16.47 5.39
C THR A 86 15.01 17.08 6.16
N VAL A 87 14.32 18.02 5.51
CA VAL A 87 13.06 18.56 6.04
C VAL A 87 12.08 17.42 6.28
N LEU A 88 11.99 16.48 5.34
CA LEU A 88 11.06 15.38 5.45
C LEU A 88 11.37 14.40 6.59
N ASP A 89 12.63 14.01 6.78
CA ASP A 89 13.04 13.16 7.91
C ASP A 89 12.65 13.82 9.25
N THR A 90 12.93 15.12 9.36
CA THR A 90 12.62 15.90 10.56
C THR A 90 11.11 15.95 10.83
N VAL A 91 10.30 16.29 9.82
CA VAL A 91 8.84 16.38 9.93
C VAL A 91 8.21 15.01 10.23
N SER A 92 8.72 13.95 9.59
CA SER A 92 8.24 12.59 9.80
C SER A 92 8.48 12.13 11.25
N ARG A 93 9.67 12.40 11.80
CA ARG A 93 10.00 12.10 13.20
C ARG A 93 9.13 12.89 14.18
N LEU A 94 8.94 14.18 13.94
CA LEU A 94 8.07 15.02 14.77
C LEU A 94 6.61 14.52 14.77
N MET A 95 6.09 14.14 13.60
CA MET A 95 4.74 13.56 13.47
C MET A 95 4.62 12.19 14.16
N ALA A 96 5.68 11.37 14.09
CA ALA A 96 5.75 10.09 14.78
C ALA A 96 5.76 10.27 16.31
N ILE A 97 6.57 11.21 16.83
CA ILE A 97 6.62 11.55 18.26
C ILE A 97 5.25 12.05 18.74
N LYS A 98 4.63 12.98 17.99
CA LYS A 98 3.28 13.47 18.28
C LYS A 98 2.28 12.34 18.41
N SER A 99 2.29 11.40 17.46
CA SER A 99 1.34 10.29 17.43
C SER A 99 1.62 9.27 18.55
N LYS A 100 2.90 8.94 18.79
CA LYS A 100 3.33 7.99 19.82
C LYS A 100 3.00 8.45 21.23
N HIS A 101 3.15 9.76 21.49
CA HIS A 101 2.96 10.33 22.83
C HIS A 101 1.64 11.12 22.96
N ASN A 102 0.76 11.04 21.96
CA ASN A 102 -0.53 11.74 21.92
C ASN A 102 -0.41 13.24 22.24
N ILE A 103 0.65 13.88 21.74
CA ILE A 103 0.91 15.31 21.97
C ILE A 103 -0.23 16.12 21.37
N SER A 104 -0.73 17.13 22.10
CA SER A 104 -1.80 18.01 21.63
C SER A 104 -1.37 18.84 20.42
N ASN A 105 -2.33 19.47 19.73
CA ASN A 105 -1.99 20.34 18.59
C ASN A 105 -1.31 21.64 19.05
N SER A 106 -1.71 22.20 20.19
CA SER A 106 -1.06 23.38 20.78
C SER A 106 0.38 23.07 21.15
N CYS A 107 0.61 22.02 21.94
CA CYS A 107 1.95 21.64 22.38
C CYS A 107 2.90 21.35 21.21
N PHE A 108 2.40 20.73 20.12
CA PHE A 108 3.21 20.56 18.91
C PHE A 108 3.65 21.91 18.32
N ASN A 109 2.74 22.88 18.24
CA ASN A 109 3.05 24.20 17.71
C ASN A 109 4.05 24.93 18.61
N ASP A 110 3.86 24.88 19.93
CA ASP A 110 4.76 25.48 20.91
C ASP A 110 6.18 24.88 20.81
N ILE A 111 6.28 23.55 20.64
CA ILE A 111 7.56 22.87 20.41
C ILE A 111 8.19 23.34 19.10
N THR A 112 7.43 23.42 18.00
CA THR A 112 7.99 23.87 16.70
C THR A 112 8.43 25.32 16.73
N GLU A 113 7.72 26.18 17.48
CA GLU A 113 8.06 27.58 17.68
C GLU A 113 9.36 27.70 18.48
N LEU A 114 9.45 27.05 19.64
CA LEU A 114 10.67 27.01 20.45
C LEU A 114 11.87 26.48 19.66
N VAL A 115 11.70 25.38 18.91
CA VAL A 115 12.79 24.84 18.09
C VAL A 115 13.22 25.82 17.01
N SER A 116 12.29 26.57 16.42
CA SER A 116 12.59 27.59 15.41
C SER A 116 13.35 28.79 15.99
N GLU A 117 13.15 29.13 17.27
CA GLU A 117 13.89 30.19 17.96
C GLU A 117 15.33 29.79 18.31
N VAL A 118 15.53 28.51 18.65
CA VAL A 118 16.83 27.99 19.10
C VAL A 118 17.76 27.67 17.92
N ILE A 119 17.21 27.33 16.75
CA ILE A 119 18.00 27.08 15.55
C ILE A 119 18.21 28.38 14.75
N PRO A 120 19.33 28.54 14.04
CA PRO A 120 19.55 29.77 13.26
C PRO A 120 18.51 29.96 12.15
N SER A 121 18.26 31.21 11.74
CA SER A 121 17.10 31.65 10.96
C SER A 121 16.98 31.10 9.52
N ASP A 122 18.02 30.46 8.99
CA ASP A 122 18.09 29.83 7.67
C ASP A 122 17.46 28.42 7.60
N HIS A 123 16.64 28.03 8.59
CA HIS A 123 16.02 26.71 8.65
C HIS A 123 14.75 26.57 7.79
N LYS A 124 14.48 25.34 7.32
CA LYS A 124 13.26 25.01 6.55
C LYS A 124 12.22 24.21 7.35
N LEU A 125 12.29 24.25 8.68
CA LEU A 125 11.33 23.60 9.58
C LEU A 125 9.89 24.14 9.35
N PRO A 126 8.85 23.29 9.37
CA PRO A 126 7.47 23.78 9.31
C PRO A 126 7.13 24.64 10.53
N LYS A 127 6.43 25.74 10.29
CA LYS A 127 6.03 26.70 11.33
C LYS A 127 5.04 26.14 12.36
N ASN A 128 4.24 25.14 11.97
CA ASN A 128 3.21 24.57 12.81
C ASN A 128 2.75 23.20 12.27
N LEU A 129 1.84 22.55 13.00
CA LEU A 129 1.25 21.27 12.63
C LEU A 129 0.55 21.28 11.26
N TYR A 130 -0.07 22.40 10.88
CA TYR A 130 -0.76 22.50 9.59
C TYR A 130 0.23 22.36 8.43
N PHE A 131 1.35 23.09 8.46
CA PHE A 131 2.39 22.99 7.44
C PHE A 131 3.04 21.59 7.42
N ALA A 132 3.32 21.02 8.60
CA ALA A 132 3.82 19.65 8.71
C ALA A 132 2.87 18.64 8.05
N LYS A 133 1.56 18.73 8.33
CA LYS A 133 0.54 17.86 7.70
C LYS A 133 0.44 18.08 6.20
N LYS A 134 0.53 19.33 5.73
CA LYS A 134 0.47 19.67 4.30
C LYS A 134 1.66 19.06 3.54
N MET A 135 2.86 19.11 4.11
CA MET A 135 4.05 18.45 3.56
C MET A 135 3.86 16.93 3.48
N MET A 136 3.42 16.30 4.58
CA MET A 136 3.19 14.85 4.61
C MET A 136 2.05 14.40 3.69
N ALA A 137 1.08 15.27 3.37
CA ALA A 137 -0.02 14.96 2.46
C ALA A 137 0.46 14.73 1.01
N GLY A 138 1.53 15.40 0.60
CA GLY A 138 2.13 15.26 -0.74
C GLY A 138 2.71 13.87 -1.00
N LEU A 139 3.28 13.23 0.04
CA LEU A 139 3.88 11.89 -0.05
C LEU A 139 2.88 10.76 -0.26
N GLY A 140 1.61 11.11 -0.45
CA GLY A 140 0.66 10.22 -1.07
C GLY A 140 0.17 9.14 -0.13
N MET A 141 -0.10 9.54 1.11
CA MET A 141 -0.93 8.81 2.07
C MET A 141 -2.40 9.24 1.97
N LYS A 142 -2.89 9.54 0.77
CA LYS A 142 -4.32 9.75 0.57
C LYS A 142 -5.03 8.43 0.86
N TYR A 143 -5.95 8.47 1.80
CA TYR A 143 -6.85 7.37 2.08
C TYR A 143 -8.28 7.89 1.98
N GLU A 144 -9.16 7.02 1.52
CA GLU A 144 -10.60 7.25 1.56
C GLU A 144 -11.14 6.72 2.89
N LYS A 145 -12.04 7.48 3.49
CA LYS A 145 -12.77 7.03 4.67
C LYS A 145 -14.05 6.38 4.17
N ILE A 146 -14.17 5.09 4.46
CA ILE A 146 -15.37 4.31 4.15
C ILE A 146 -16.03 3.98 5.48
N ASP A 147 -17.29 4.35 5.64
CA ASP A 147 -18.01 4.04 6.87
C ASP A 147 -18.33 2.55 6.93
N VAL A 148 -18.24 1.98 8.12
CA VAL A 148 -18.38 0.54 8.36
C VAL A 148 -19.49 0.31 9.37
N CYS A 149 -20.27 -0.73 9.17
CA CYS A 149 -21.19 -1.20 10.20
C CYS A 149 -20.43 -1.47 11.52
N PRO A 150 -20.94 -1.06 12.69
CA PRO A 150 -20.31 -1.34 13.98
C PRO A 150 -19.99 -2.83 14.20
N SER A 151 -20.81 -3.73 13.64
CA SER A 151 -20.63 -5.19 13.67
C SER A 151 -19.87 -5.77 12.48
N ASN A 152 -19.20 -4.94 11.67
CA ASN A 152 -18.43 -5.35 10.47
C ASN A 152 -19.24 -6.11 9.40
N CYS A 153 -20.57 -6.05 9.41
CA CYS A 153 -21.39 -6.82 8.47
C CYS A 153 -21.34 -6.29 7.03
N MET A 154 -21.11 -4.98 6.86
CA MET A 154 -21.04 -4.34 5.55
C MET A 154 -20.31 -3.00 5.62
N LEU A 155 -19.88 -2.55 4.43
CA LEU A 155 -19.38 -1.20 4.18
C LEU A 155 -20.52 -0.33 3.63
N PHE A 156 -20.60 0.91 4.09
CA PHE A 156 -21.47 1.95 3.51
C PHE A 156 -20.76 2.55 2.29
N TRP A 157 -20.68 1.76 1.22
CA TRP A 157 -19.91 2.07 0.00
C TRP A 157 -20.71 1.75 -1.27
N ARG A 158 -20.44 2.49 -2.35
CA ARG A 158 -21.14 2.41 -3.64
C ARG A 158 -22.66 2.47 -3.47
N GLU A 159 -23.37 1.39 -3.78
CA GLU A 159 -24.84 1.29 -3.70
C GLU A 159 -25.39 1.48 -2.27
N ASN A 160 -24.53 1.32 -1.26
CA ASN A 160 -24.88 1.44 0.15
C ASN A 160 -24.45 2.77 0.79
N ASP A 161 -23.91 3.70 -0.01
CA ASP A 161 -23.34 4.96 0.48
C ASP A 161 -24.37 5.88 1.15
N LYS A 162 -25.64 5.79 0.75
CA LYS A 162 -26.76 6.60 1.27
C LYS A 162 -27.50 5.95 2.42
N LEU A 163 -27.16 4.72 2.79
CA LEU A 163 -27.84 4.05 3.89
C LEU A 163 -27.40 4.62 5.24
N GLY A 164 -28.38 4.89 6.09
CA GLY A 164 -28.17 5.28 7.49
C GLY A 164 -28.07 4.09 8.44
N THR A 165 -28.50 2.90 8.01
CA THR A 165 -28.51 1.68 8.83
C THR A 165 -27.97 0.49 8.05
N CYS A 166 -27.40 -0.46 8.78
CA CYS A 166 -26.89 -1.71 8.21
C CYS A 166 -28.04 -2.60 7.73
N ARG A 167 -28.00 -3.05 6.47
CA ARG A 167 -29.01 -3.96 5.89
C ARG A 167 -29.05 -5.34 6.53
N HIS A 168 -27.96 -5.77 7.17
CA HIS A 168 -27.83 -7.11 7.74
C HIS A 168 -28.17 -7.18 9.23
N CYS A 169 -27.81 -6.16 10.02
CA CYS A 169 -27.99 -6.18 11.47
C CYS A 169 -28.82 -5.01 12.03
N GLY A 170 -29.32 -4.11 11.17
CA GLY A 170 -30.17 -2.99 11.55
C GLY A 170 -29.47 -1.87 12.34
N LYS A 171 -28.20 -2.03 12.73
CA LYS A 171 -27.46 -1.03 13.51
C LYS A 171 -27.27 0.26 12.71
N SER A 172 -27.34 1.39 13.41
CA SER A 172 -27.05 2.69 12.82
C SER A 172 -25.60 2.78 12.34
N ARG A 173 -25.41 3.50 11.23
CA ARG A 173 -24.13 3.94 10.71
C ARG A 173 -23.45 4.93 11.65
N TYR A 174 -24.22 5.72 12.38
CA TYR A 174 -23.76 6.87 13.15
C TYR A 174 -23.68 6.56 14.65
N ILE A 175 -22.91 7.37 15.37
CA ILE A 175 -22.85 7.32 16.83
C ILE A 175 -24.18 7.80 17.39
N GLN A 176 -24.75 7.05 18.32
CA GLN A 176 -25.96 7.41 19.05
C GLN A 176 -25.62 8.13 20.34
N VAL A 177 -26.24 9.29 20.56
CA VAL A 177 -26.11 10.07 21.81
C VAL A 177 -27.50 10.33 22.40
N LYS A 178 -27.57 10.52 23.72
CA LYS A 178 -28.82 10.87 24.39
C LYS A 178 -29.04 12.38 24.33
N ASN A 179 -30.23 12.81 23.91
CA ASN A 179 -30.64 14.21 24.02
C ASN A 179 -31.01 14.57 25.48
N GLU A 180 -31.29 15.85 25.74
CA GLU A 180 -31.73 16.33 27.07
C GLU A 180 -33.04 15.67 27.54
N ALA A 181 -33.86 15.15 26.61
CA ALA A 181 -35.07 14.38 26.88
C ALA A 181 -34.80 12.88 27.14
N GLY A 182 -33.55 12.43 27.07
CA GLY A 182 -33.15 11.03 27.30
C GLY A 182 -33.30 10.08 26.10
N GLU A 183 -33.70 10.58 24.94
CA GLU A 183 -33.89 9.81 23.71
C GLU A 183 -32.57 9.63 22.95
N ASN A 184 -32.38 8.47 22.33
CA ASN A 184 -31.20 8.20 21.50
C ASN A 184 -31.39 8.84 20.12
N VAL A 185 -30.53 9.80 19.80
CA VAL A 185 -30.46 10.46 18.49
C VAL A 185 -29.16 10.08 17.80
N ASP A 186 -29.27 9.78 16.50
CA ASP A 186 -28.11 9.55 15.65
C ASP A 186 -27.38 10.89 15.40
N THR A 187 -26.07 10.90 15.61
CA THR A 187 -25.21 12.03 15.23
C THR A 187 -24.93 12.01 13.72
N THR A 188 -24.19 13.01 13.22
CA THR A 188 -23.64 12.97 11.86
C THR A 188 -22.30 12.22 11.78
N VAL A 189 -21.78 11.75 12.92
CA VAL A 189 -20.45 11.14 13.01
C VAL A 189 -20.59 9.62 12.86
N PRO A 190 -19.92 8.99 11.89
CA PRO A 190 -19.99 7.54 11.71
C PRO A 190 -19.38 6.80 12.89
N ALA A 191 -20.02 5.72 13.31
CA ALA A 191 -19.61 4.91 14.45
C ALA A 191 -18.30 4.15 14.22
N LYS A 192 -18.02 3.75 12.97
CA LYS A 192 -16.80 3.06 12.60
C LYS A 192 -16.39 3.43 11.17
N GLN A 193 -15.08 3.60 10.94
CA GLN A 193 -14.53 3.93 9.63
C GLN A 193 -13.35 3.02 9.26
N LEU A 194 -13.35 2.53 8.03
CA LEU A 194 -12.23 1.90 7.35
C LEU A 194 -11.47 2.98 6.58
N ARG A 195 -10.14 2.96 6.68
CA ARG A 195 -9.27 3.80 5.85
C ARG A 195 -8.80 2.99 4.66
N TYR A 196 -9.44 3.19 3.51
CA TYR A 196 -9.06 2.53 2.28
C TYR A 196 -7.91 3.28 1.62
N MET A 197 -6.82 2.56 1.34
CA MET A 197 -5.66 3.10 0.66
C MET A 197 -5.64 2.54 -0.75
N HIS A 198 -5.78 3.42 -1.75
CA HIS A 198 -5.81 3.01 -3.16
C HIS A 198 -4.56 2.21 -3.52
N ILE A 199 -4.78 1.02 -4.07
CA ILE A 199 -3.68 0.10 -4.40
C ILE A 199 -2.97 0.50 -5.70
N ILE A 200 -3.72 0.99 -6.70
CA ILE A 200 -3.18 1.32 -8.03
C ILE A 200 -2.07 2.39 -7.94
N PRO A 201 -2.25 3.54 -7.25
CA PRO A 201 -1.18 4.54 -7.12
C PRO A 201 0.05 4.01 -6.41
N ARG A 202 -0.11 3.01 -5.52
CA ARG A 202 1.01 2.39 -4.79
C ARG A 202 1.80 1.47 -5.69
N LEU A 203 1.12 0.63 -6.48
CA LEU A 203 1.77 -0.22 -7.47
C LEU A 203 2.54 0.60 -8.50
N LYS A 204 1.93 1.68 -9.01
CA LYS A 204 2.63 2.64 -9.89
C LYS A 204 3.92 3.16 -9.26
N ARG A 205 3.90 3.53 -7.98
CA ARG A 205 5.10 4.01 -7.27
C ARG A 205 6.20 2.97 -7.15
N LEU A 206 5.85 1.69 -6.98
CA LEU A 206 6.87 0.64 -6.93
C LEU A 206 7.65 0.57 -8.24
N PHE A 207 7.00 0.78 -9.39
CA PHE A 207 7.66 0.85 -10.69
C PHE A 207 8.50 2.12 -10.93
N LEU A 208 8.39 3.16 -10.09
CA LEU A 208 9.22 4.37 -10.22
C LEU A 208 10.65 4.16 -9.72
N SER A 209 10.90 3.13 -8.90
CA SER A 209 12.24 2.75 -8.49
C SER A 209 12.78 1.69 -9.43
N MET A 210 13.89 1.98 -10.11
CA MET A 210 14.52 1.02 -11.04
C MET A 210 14.80 -0.33 -10.37
N LYS A 211 15.28 -0.31 -9.11
CA LYS A 211 15.56 -1.53 -8.34
C LYS A 211 14.29 -2.34 -8.09
N ILE A 212 13.22 -1.69 -7.62
CA ILE A 212 11.96 -2.37 -7.31
C ILE A 212 11.27 -2.83 -8.60
N ALA A 213 11.29 -2.02 -9.66
CA ALA A 213 10.74 -2.39 -10.96
C ALA A 213 11.36 -3.68 -11.50
N LYS A 214 12.69 -3.84 -11.41
CA LYS A 214 13.36 -5.11 -11.75
C LYS A 214 12.81 -6.29 -10.94
N SER A 215 12.65 -6.12 -9.62
CA SER A 215 12.04 -7.16 -8.79
C SER A 215 10.58 -7.46 -9.15
N MET A 216 9.80 -6.46 -9.56
CA MET A 216 8.40 -6.64 -9.96
C MET A 216 8.24 -7.42 -11.26
N ARG A 217 9.13 -7.19 -12.23
CA ARG A 217 9.13 -7.88 -13.54
C ARG A 217 9.85 -9.23 -13.52
N TRP A 218 10.44 -9.59 -12.38
CA TRP A 218 11.24 -10.81 -12.24
C TRP A 218 10.47 -12.10 -12.53
N HIS A 219 9.16 -12.10 -12.33
CA HIS A 219 8.32 -13.27 -12.64
C HIS A 219 8.44 -13.74 -14.10
N GLU A 220 8.64 -12.79 -15.03
CA GLU A 220 8.80 -13.01 -16.47
C GLU A 220 10.27 -12.98 -16.90
N GLU A 221 11.05 -12.01 -16.41
CA GLU A 221 12.45 -11.80 -16.82
C GLU A 221 13.43 -12.84 -16.26
N ARG A 222 12.97 -13.71 -15.34
CA ARG A 222 13.83 -14.69 -14.68
C ARG A 222 14.39 -15.72 -15.64
N ARG A 223 15.67 -16.02 -15.44
CA ARG A 223 16.26 -17.28 -15.90
C ARG A 223 16.06 -18.29 -14.79
N ARG A 224 15.16 -19.26 -14.99
CA ARG A 224 15.21 -20.49 -14.19
C ARG A 224 16.57 -21.10 -14.47
N GLY A 225 17.46 -21.13 -13.47
CA GLY A 225 18.74 -21.82 -13.58
C GLY A 225 18.53 -23.31 -13.87
N SER A 226 19.62 -24.09 -13.88
CA SER A 226 19.61 -25.57 -14.02
C SER A 226 18.93 -26.28 -12.82
N GLN A 227 17.70 -25.90 -12.51
CA GLN A 227 16.83 -26.52 -11.50
C GLN A 227 15.68 -27.20 -12.25
N SER A 228 15.27 -28.37 -11.76
CA SER A 228 14.22 -29.17 -12.38
C SER A 228 12.88 -28.43 -12.33
N GLU A 229 12.01 -28.66 -13.34
CA GLU A 229 10.71 -27.97 -13.47
C GLU A 229 9.75 -28.24 -12.29
N ASP A 230 10.08 -29.27 -11.51
CA ASP A 230 9.39 -29.79 -10.35
C ASP A 230 9.69 -29.02 -9.04
N VAL A 231 10.57 -28.01 -9.06
CA VAL A 231 10.87 -27.15 -7.89
C VAL A 231 10.28 -25.75 -8.06
N MET A 232 9.40 -25.37 -7.15
CA MET A 232 8.86 -24.01 -7.06
C MET A 232 9.92 -23.07 -6.46
N VAL A 233 10.38 -22.09 -7.24
CA VAL A 233 11.36 -21.07 -6.79
C VAL A 233 10.75 -19.67 -6.71
N HIS A 234 9.58 -19.47 -7.32
CA HIS A 234 8.82 -18.24 -7.30
C HIS A 234 7.32 -18.56 -7.27
N PRO A 235 6.46 -17.70 -6.68
CA PRO A 235 5.01 -17.88 -6.75
C PRO A 235 4.45 -18.07 -8.17
N ALA A 236 5.15 -17.54 -9.18
CA ALA A 236 4.79 -17.70 -10.60
C ALA A 236 4.99 -19.13 -11.15
N ASP A 237 5.72 -20.00 -10.44
CA ASP A 237 5.78 -21.43 -10.80
C ASP A 237 4.52 -22.19 -10.37
N GLY A 238 3.72 -21.62 -9.46
CA GLY A 238 2.52 -22.26 -8.92
C GLY A 238 1.39 -22.32 -9.93
N ASP A 239 0.59 -23.38 -9.84
CA ASP A 239 -0.55 -23.61 -10.74
C ASP A 239 -1.59 -22.50 -10.69
N ALA A 240 -1.74 -21.85 -9.53
CA ALA A 240 -2.61 -20.69 -9.36
C ALA A 240 -2.22 -19.51 -10.28
N TRP A 241 -0.92 -19.25 -10.44
CA TRP A 241 -0.41 -18.18 -11.29
C TRP A 241 -0.58 -18.55 -12.76
N LYS A 242 -0.20 -19.78 -13.14
CA LYS A 242 -0.36 -20.29 -14.52
C LYS A 242 -1.82 -20.26 -14.98
N ALA A 243 -2.75 -20.64 -14.10
CA ALA A 243 -4.18 -20.57 -14.40
C ALA A 243 -4.68 -19.13 -14.64
N LEU A 244 -4.11 -18.14 -13.94
CA LEU A 244 -4.39 -16.72 -14.21
C LEU A 244 -3.80 -16.28 -15.56
N ASP A 245 -2.59 -16.74 -15.88
CA ASP A 245 -1.95 -16.43 -17.17
C ASP A 245 -2.74 -17.02 -18.35
N GLU A 246 -3.29 -18.23 -18.19
CA GLU A 246 -4.18 -18.87 -19.16
C GLU A 246 -5.53 -18.15 -19.28
N PHE A 247 -6.05 -17.62 -18.17
CA PHE A 247 -7.32 -16.90 -18.13
C PHE A 247 -7.27 -15.57 -18.90
N ASP A 248 -6.17 -14.81 -18.77
CA ASP A 248 -5.95 -13.57 -19.50
C ASP A 248 -4.53 -13.51 -20.10
N PRO A 249 -4.32 -14.14 -21.27
CA PRO A 249 -3.01 -14.18 -21.92
C PRO A 249 -2.54 -12.83 -22.45
N GLU A 250 -3.43 -11.86 -22.64
CA GLU A 250 -3.05 -10.49 -23.03
C GLU A 250 -2.46 -9.75 -21.83
N PHE A 251 -3.07 -9.88 -20.65
CA PHE A 251 -2.54 -9.34 -19.41
C PHE A 251 -1.23 -10.01 -19.00
N ALA A 252 -1.13 -11.34 -19.11
CA ALA A 252 0.07 -12.09 -18.74
C ALA A 252 1.31 -11.74 -19.58
N ARG A 253 1.11 -11.31 -20.83
CA ARG A 253 2.20 -10.95 -21.75
C ARG A 253 2.96 -9.68 -21.36
N ASP A 254 2.38 -8.81 -20.53
CA ASP A 254 3.07 -7.62 -20.06
C ASP A 254 3.89 -7.95 -18.80
N PRO A 255 5.24 -7.88 -18.82
CA PRO A 255 6.06 -8.16 -17.64
C PRO A 255 5.82 -7.17 -16.48
N ARG A 256 5.09 -6.06 -16.71
CA ARG A 256 4.69 -5.10 -15.68
C ARG A 256 3.37 -5.47 -15.00
N SER A 257 2.71 -6.53 -15.45
CA SER A 257 1.51 -7.05 -14.82
C SER A 257 1.81 -7.51 -13.40
N VAL A 258 0.91 -7.16 -12.47
CA VAL A 258 1.04 -7.50 -11.05
C VAL A 258 -0.11 -8.39 -10.64
N GLN A 259 0.20 -9.61 -10.21
CA GLN A 259 -0.77 -10.50 -9.60
C GLN A 259 -0.74 -10.36 -8.08
N LEU A 260 -1.93 -10.26 -7.48
CA LEU A 260 -2.09 -10.08 -6.03
C LEU A 260 -2.76 -11.33 -5.44
N GLY A 261 -2.02 -12.07 -4.62
CA GLY A 261 -2.56 -13.17 -3.84
C GLY A 261 -3.17 -12.68 -2.53
N LEU A 262 -4.38 -13.12 -2.21
CA LEU A 262 -5.00 -12.92 -0.90
C LEU A 262 -4.80 -14.18 -0.05
N ALA A 263 -3.98 -14.07 0.99
CA ALA A 263 -3.89 -15.10 2.03
C ALA A 263 -4.70 -14.64 3.24
N VAL A 264 -5.70 -15.44 3.62
CA VAL A 264 -6.49 -15.23 4.85
C VAL A 264 -5.92 -16.03 6.03
N ASP A 265 -4.97 -16.93 5.77
CA ASP A 265 -4.30 -17.69 6.80
C ASP A 265 -3.26 -16.82 7.53
N GLY A 266 -3.31 -16.81 8.86
CA GLY A 266 -2.43 -16.01 9.72
C GLY A 266 -2.77 -14.52 9.88
N PHE A 267 -3.83 -13.99 9.25
CA PHE A 267 -4.22 -12.59 9.45
C PHE A 267 -4.99 -12.45 10.78
N THR A 268 -4.32 -12.01 11.84
CA THR A 268 -4.96 -11.64 13.13
C THR A 268 -5.15 -10.11 13.18
N PRO A 269 -6.26 -9.55 12.66
CA PRO A 269 -6.45 -8.10 12.57
C PRO A 269 -6.64 -7.41 13.94
N PHE A 270 -6.66 -8.16 15.05
CA PHE A 270 -7.02 -7.67 16.37
C PHE A 270 -5.90 -7.74 17.42
N SER A 271 -4.71 -8.29 17.11
CA SER A 271 -3.62 -8.27 18.09
C SER A 271 -2.24 -8.18 17.43
N THR A 272 -1.46 -7.21 17.89
CA THR A 272 0.01 -7.17 17.73
C THR A 272 0.71 -8.17 18.68
N SER A 273 -0.03 -9.11 19.27
CA SER A 273 0.42 -10.01 20.34
C SER A 273 0.07 -11.48 20.14
N SER A 274 -0.34 -11.90 18.94
CA SER A 274 -0.36 -13.34 18.60
C SER A 274 1.02 -13.77 18.13
N SER A 275 1.47 -14.93 18.62
CA SER A 275 2.76 -15.54 18.29
C SER A 275 3.00 -15.55 16.77
N PRO A 276 4.16 -15.09 16.29
CA PRO A 276 4.54 -15.32 14.90
C PRO A 276 4.66 -16.83 14.69
N TYR A 277 3.93 -17.37 13.71
CA TYR A 277 4.13 -18.75 13.29
C TYR A 277 5.51 -18.86 12.64
N SER A 278 6.26 -19.90 13.05
CA SER A 278 7.61 -20.23 12.57
C SER A 278 7.60 -20.77 11.15
#